data_AF-A0A957PNG0-F1
#
_entry.id   AF-A0A957PNG0-F1
#
_cell.length_a   1.000
_cell.length_b   1.000
_cell.length_c   1.000
_cell.angle_alpha   90.00
_cell.angle_beta   90.00
_cell.angle_gamma   90.00
#
_symmetry.space_group_name_H-M   'P 1'
#
loop_
_entity.id
_entity.type
_entity.pdbx_description
1 polymer ?
#
loop_
_entity_poly.entity_id
_entity_poly.type
_entity_poly.pdbx_seq_one_letter_code
_entity_poly.pdbx_strand_id
1 'polypeptide(L)'
;LRDGLAPVALAQTVAYAAALRIARFHTSNEFGDWDTALHTFTFANAIHQGMRRAPSVELLRGVFDAAMSIYLDRFLNIPAARIPTANGQTPDDAAALDELRALLDRQQQVNQAARVLADYAYGGGDHAPLLAQLGALLLREDRDFHTIQCVEAAMRQHELLDGNPVAQTNVLIAAIRYLAAHAPTVRAQGQTYRIASRLHRGEELFEG
;
A
#
# COMPACT_ATOMS: atom_id res chain seq x y z
N LEU A 1 -11.09 -10.06 -25.26
CA LEU A 1 -12.56 -10.02 -25.06
C LEU A 1 -13.32 -11.03 -25.93
N ARG A 2 -12.85 -11.39 -27.14
CA ARG A 2 -13.53 -12.39 -27.99
C ARG A 2 -13.40 -13.83 -27.47
N ASP A 3 -12.37 -14.13 -26.67
CA ASP A 3 -12.23 -15.39 -25.93
C ASP A 3 -12.66 -15.28 -24.45
N GLY A 4 -13.32 -14.16 -24.08
CA GLY A 4 -14.20 -14.04 -22.91
C GLY A 4 -13.61 -13.89 -21.50
N LEU A 5 -12.76 -12.88 -21.23
CA LEU A 5 -12.51 -12.44 -19.84
C LEU A 5 -13.66 -11.54 -19.36
N ALA A 6 -14.19 -11.82 -18.17
CA ALA A 6 -15.22 -10.99 -17.55
C ALA A 6 -14.70 -9.55 -17.31
N PRO A 7 -15.50 -8.49 -17.54
CA PRO A 7 -15.10 -7.09 -17.30
C PRO A 7 -14.50 -6.84 -15.91
N VAL A 8 -15.03 -7.51 -14.88
CA VAL A 8 -14.52 -7.43 -13.50
C VAL A 8 -13.09 -7.99 -13.39
N ALA A 9 -12.80 -9.11 -14.05
CA ALA A 9 -11.45 -9.70 -14.06
C ALA A 9 -10.44 -8.81 -14.79
N LEU A 10 -10.87 -8.13 -15.86
CA LEU A 10 -10.05 -7.13 -16.53
C LEU A 10 -9.75 -5.94 -15.61
N ALA A 11 -10.77 -5.44 -14.90
CA ALA A 11 -10.60 -4.35 -13.94
C ALA A 11 -9.63 -4.74 -12.80
N GLN A 12 -9.74 -5.96 -12.26
CA GLN A 12 -8.81 -6.48 -11.28
C GLN A 12 -7.38 -6.56 -11.81
N THR A 13 -7.20 -7.01 -13.05
CA THR A 13 -5.88 -7.10 -13.70
C THR A 13 -5.22 -5.73 -13.79
N VAL A 14 -5.98 -4.70 -14.20
CA VAL A 14 -5.47 -3.33 -14.30
C VAL A 14 -5.19 -2.73 -12.91
N ALA A 15 -6.05 -2.97 -11.92
CA ALA A 15 -5.81 -2.53 -10.54
C ALA A 15 -4.54 -3.16 -9.95
N TYR A 16 -4.32 -4.45 -10.18
CA TYR A 16 -3.09 -5.14 -9.76
C TYR A 16 -1.85 -4.61 -10.50
N ALA A 17 -1.94 -4.36 -11.81
CA ALA A 17 -0.85 -3.75 -12.57
C ALA A 17 -0.48 -2.35 -12.04
N ALA A 18 -1.47 -1.54 -11.65
CA ALA A 18 -1.23 -0.25 -11.02
C ALA A 18 -0.58 -0.39 -9.63
N ALA A 19 -0.99 -1.37 -8.82
CA ALA A 19 -0.31 -1.66 -7.55
C ALA A 19 1.16 -2.06 -7.75
N LEU A 20 1.45 -2.86 -8.78
CA LEU A 20 2.82 -3.24 -9.13
C LEU A 20 3.70 -2.05 -9.51
N ARG A 21 3.12 -0.95 -10.01
CA ARG A 21 3.89 0.28 -10.24
C ARG A 21 4.43 0.86 -8.93
N ILE A 22 3.63 0.88 -7.87
CA ILE A 22 4.08 1.32 -6.54
C ILE A 22 5.12 0.32 -5.98
N ALA A 23 4.85 -0.99 -6.10
CA ALA A 23 5.76 -2.03 -5.64
C ALA A 23 7.14 -1.97 -6.32
N ARG A 24 7.18 -1.50 -7.58
CA ARG A 24 8.39 -1.35 -8.40
C ARG A 24 8.87 0.10 -8.51
N PHE A 25 8.31 1.02 -7.74
CA PHE A 25 8.67 2.44 -7.82
C PHE A 25 10.04 2.68 -7.22
N HIS A 26 10.91 3.40 -7.93
CA HIS A 26 12.28 3.59 -7.48
C HIS A 26 12.35 4.65 -6.37
N THR A 27 13.19 4.43 -5.36
CA THR A 27 13.33 5.35 -4.22
C THR A 27 14.07 6.64 -4.56
N SER A 28 14.58 6.79 -5.78
CA SER A 28 15.18 8.04 -6.27
C SER A 28 14.15 9.01 -6.83
N ASN A 29 12.92 8.57 -7.07
CA ASN A 29 11.84 9.45 -7.54
C ASN A 29 11.43 10.40 -6.41
N GLU A 30 10.96 11.58 -6.78
CA GLU A 30 10.55 12.60 -5.83
C GLU A 30 9.25 12.22 -5.13
N PHE A 31 8.97 12.86 -3.99
CA PHE A 31 7.76 12.62 -3.22
C PHE A 31 6.48 12.72 -4.08
N GLY A 32 6.35 13.78 -4.90
CA GLY A 32 5.19 13.96 -5.78
C GLY A 32 5.05 12.91 -6.88
N ASP A 33 6.13 12.22 -7.26
CA ASP A 33 6.08 11.13 -8.24
C ASP A 33 5.38 9.89 -7.67
N TRP A 34 5.51 9.65 -6.36
CA TRP A 34 4.79 8.56 -5.68
C TRP A 34 3.29 8.78 -5.71
N ASP A 35 2.84 10.02 -5.58
CA ASP A 35 1.42 10.37 -5.68
C ASP A 35 0.86 10.12 -7.09
N THR A 36 1.65 10.34 -8.13
CA THR A 36 1.27 10.01 -9.51
C THR A 36 1.01 8.51 -9.68
N ALA A 37 1.90 7.66 -9.15
CA ALA A 37 1.70 6.22 -9.16
C ALA A 37 0.49 5.81 -8.29
N LEU A 38 0.30 6.46 -7.15
CA LEU A 38 -0.84 6.23 -6.26
C LEU A 38 -2.17 6.56 -6.93
N HIS A 39 -2.31 7.73 -7.56
CA HIS A 39 -3.56 8.16 -8.18
C HIS A 39 -4.02 7.17 -9.25
N THR A 40 -3.06 6.64 -10.03
CA THR A 40 -3.35 5.56 -10.98
C THR A 40 -3.90 4.33 -10.27
N PHE A 41 -3.28 3.91 -9.16
CA PHE A 41 -3.70 2.72 -8.41
C PHE A 41 -5.06 2.89 -7.74
N THR A 42 -5.33 4.02 -7.10
CA THR A 42 -6.59 4.26 -6.40
C THR A 42 -7.73 4.44 -7.38
N PHE A 43 -7.49 5.09 -8.52
CA PHE A 43 -8.44 5.15 -9.64
C PHE A 43 -8.75 3.74 -10.18
N ALA A 44 -7.73 2.94 -10.49
CA ALA A 44 -7.94 1.57 -10.99
C ALA A 44 -8.68 0.68 -9.97
N ASN A 45 -8.35 0.78 -8.68
CA ASN A 45 -9.07 0.10 -7.62
C ASN A 45 -10.53 0.57 -7.53
N ALA A 46 -10.81 1.87 -7.63
CA ALA A 46 -12.17 2.41 -7.62
C ALA A 46 -13.00 1.88 -8.79
N ILE A 47 -12.42 1.82 -10.01
CA ILE A 47 -13.05 1.19 -11.17
C ILE A 47 -13.31 -0.29 -10.91
N HIS A 48 -12.36 -1.04 -10.36
CA HIS A 48 -12.57 -2.45 -10.00
C HIS A 48 -13.71 -2.62 -8.98
N GLN A 49 -13.75 -1.82 -7.91
CA GLN A 49 -14.84 -1.89 -6.93
C GLN A 49 -16.18 -1.48 -7.53
N GLY A 50 -16.21 -0.46 -8.40
CA GLY A 50 -17.40 -0.05 -9.13
C GLY A 50 -17.92 -1.17 -10.02
N MET A 51 -17.03 -1.80 -10.79
CA MET A 51 -17.36 -2.94 -11.65
C MET A 51 -17.93 -4.13 -10.88
N ARG A 52 -17.47 -4.38 -9.64
CA ARG A 52 -18.02 -5.43 -8.78
C ARG A 52 -19.42 -5.12 -8.25
N ARG A 53 -19.77 -3.84 -8.09
CA ARG A 53 -21.06 -3.42 -7.53
C ARG A 53 -22.13 -3.17 -8.59
N ALA A 54 -21.75 -2.56 -9.71
CA ALA A 54 -22.67 -2.12 -10.76
C ALA A 54 -22.01 -2.27 -12.15
N PRO A 55 -21.84 -3.50 -12.65
CA PRO A 55 -21.13 -3.71 -13.90
C PRO A 55 -21.83 -3.04 -15.09
N SER A 56 -21.12 -2.19 -15.81
CA SER A 56 -21.65 -1.44 -16.97
C SER A 56 -20.57 -1.22 -18.03
N VAL A 57 -21.01 -0.97 -19.26
CA VAL A 57 -20.10 -0.63 -20.38
C VAL A 57 -19.43 0.72 -20.14
N GLU A 58 -20.15 1.64 -19.48
CA GLU A 58 -19.67 2.95 -19.07
C GLU A 58 -18.48 2.82 -18.11
N LEU A 59 -18.59 2.00 -17.06
CA LEU A 59 -17.48 1.75 -16.13
C LEU A 59 -16.33 0.98 -16.78
N LEU A 60 -16.59 0.12 -17.76
CA LEU A 60 -15.55 -0.59 -18.50
C LEU A 60 -14.61 0.38 -19.24
N ARG A 61 -15.09 1.56 -19.66
CA ARG A 61 -14.22 2.61 -20.24
C ARG A 61 -13.15 3.06 -19.24
N GLY A 62 -13.49 3.17 -17.96
CA GLY A 62 -12.53 3.51 -16.91
C GLY A 62 -11.40 2.48 -16.76
N VAL A 63 -11.61 1.22 -17.15
CA VAL A 63 -10.54 0.20 -17.17
C VAL A 63 -9.52 0.54 -18.26
N PHE A 64 -9.98 0.99 -19.42
CA PHE A 64 -9.10 1.47 -20.49
C PHE A 64 -8.36 2.74 -20.08
N ASP A 65 -9.05 3.70 -19.46
CA ASP A 65 -8.43 4.94 -18.98
C ASP A 65 -7.34 4.67 -17.94
N ALA A 66 -7.58 3.73 -17.01
CA ALA A 66 -6.58 3.32 -16.03
C ALA A 66 -5.37 2.63 -16.69
N ALA A 67 -5.60 1.78 -17.69
CA ALA A 67 -4.54 1.17 -18.46
C ALA A 67 -3.72 2.21 -19.26
N MET A 68 -4.36 3.25 -19.78
CA MET A 68 -3.71 4.37 -20.45
C MET A 68 -2.86 5.20 -19.48
N SER A 69 -3.35 5.47 -18.27
CA SER A 69 -2.58 6.16 -17.23
C SER A 69 -1.34 5.35 -16.82
N ILE A 70 -1.47 4.02 -16.64
CA ILE A 70 -0.32 3.11 -16.43
C ILE A 70 0.69 3.25 -17.57
N TYR A 71 0.22 3.29 -18.82
CA TYR A 71 1.10 3.43 -19.99
C TYR A 71 1.82 4.77 -19.98
N LEU A 72 1.13 5.90 -19.80
CA LEU A 72 1.71 7.24 -19.88
C LEU A 72 2.82 7.44 -18.83
N ASP A 73 2.59 6.97 -17.61
CA ASP A 73 3.50 7.20 -16.49
C ASP A 73 4.53 6.08 -16.28
N ARG A 74 4.59 5.11 -17.22
CA ARG A 74 5.47 3.93 -17.13
C ARG A 74 6.95 4.27 -16.95
N PHE A 75 7.37 5.43 -17.44
CA PHE A 75 8.76 5.88 -17.38
C PHE A 75 9.23 6.15 -15.94
N LEU A 76 8.31 6.49 -15.03
CA LEU A 76 8.61 6.66 -13.59
C LEU A 76 9.02 5.34 -12.92
N ASN A 77 8.79 4.20 -13.56
CA ASN A 77 9.25 2.89 -13.12
C ASN A 77 10.57 2.47 -13.77
N ILE A 78 11.32 3.38 -14.41
CA ILE A 78 12.62 3.08 -15.04
C ILE A 78 13.74 3.84 -14.30
N PRO A 79 14.70 3.14 -13.65
CA PRO A 79 14.78 1.70 -13.49
C PRO A 79 13.75 1.16 -12.49
N ALA A 80 13.27 -0.06 -12.72
CA ALA A 80 12.28 -0.68 -11.85
C ALA A 80 12.94 -1.16 -10.54
N ALA A 81 12.37 -0.79 -9.40
CA ALA A 81 12.75 -1.40 -8.13
C ALA A 81 12.44 -2.90 -8.15
N ARG A 82 13.34 -3.70 -7.56
CA ARG A 82 13.13 -5.14 -7.45
C ARG A 82 12.12 -5.41 -6.34
N ILE A 83 11.10 -6.19 -6.67
CA ILE A 83 10.19 -6.73 -5.65
C ILE A 83 10.94 -7.86 -4.92
N PRO A 84 11.00 -7.82 -3.58
CA PRO A 84 11.55 -8.94 -2.79
C PRO A 84 10.87 -10.27 -3.14
N THR A 85 11.69 -11.32 -3.29
CA THR A 85 11.22 -12.70 -3.50
C THR A 85 11.45 -13.53 -2.25
N ALA A 86 10.73 -14.64 -2.13
CA ALA A 86 10.96 -15.64 -1.09
C ALA A 86 12.45 -16.02 -0.99
N ASN A 87 12.97 -16.12 0.23
CA ASN A 87 14.34 -16.53 0.55
C ASN A 87 14.41 -17.92 1.21
N GLY A 88 13.27 -18.60 1.37
CA GLY A 88 13.17 -19.90 2.04
C GLY A 88 13.36 -19.84 3.56
N GLN A 89 13.32 -18.65 4.15
CA GLN A 89 13.35 -18.45 5.60
C GLN A 89 11.94 -18.17 6.12
N THR A 90 11.64 -18.71 7.29
CA THR A 90 10.45 -18.36 8.07
C THR A 90 10.90 -17.51 9.24
N PRO A 91 10.66 -16.19 9.23
CA PRO A 91 11.03 -15.33 10.34
C PRO A 91 10.17 -15.62 11.57
N ASP A 92 10.61 -15.15 12.73
CA ASP A 92 9.72 -15.02 13.89
C ASP A 92 8.72 -13.90 13.61
N ASP A 93 7.44 -14.26 13.53
CA ASP A 93 6.33 -13.36 13.22
C ASP A 93 6.32 -12.11 14.12
N ALA A 94 6.49 -12.29 15.43
CA ALA A 94 6.44 -11.17 16.37
C ALA A 94 7.63 -10.23 16.13
N ALA A 95 8.83 -10.79 15.96
CA ALA A 95 10.04 -10.01 15.68
C ALA A 95 9.94 -9.23 14.36
N ALA A 96 9.37 -9.83 13.31
CA ALA A 96 9.19 -9.17 12.01
C ALA A 96 8.18 -8.01 12.08
N LEU A 97 7.05 -8.18 12.78
CA LEU A 97 6.08 -7.10 12.98
C LEU A 97 6.68 -5.95 13.80
N ASP A 98 7.49 -6.27 14.80
CA ASP A 98 8.23 -5.29 15.61
C ASP A 98 9.27 -4.54 14.77
N GLU A 99 9.98 -5.25 13.91
CA GLU A 99 10.96 -4.67 12.99
C GLU A 99 10.30 -3.70 11.99
N LEU A 100 9.12 -4.02 11.45
CA LEU A 100 8.36 -3.10 10.58
C LEU A 100 8.06 -1.77 11.29
N ARG A 101 7.69 -1.81 12.57
CA ARG A 101 7.47 -0.57 13.36
C ARG A 101 8.74 0.25 13.50
N ALA A 102 9.84 -0.41 13.86
CA ALA A 102 11.14 0.22 14.05
C ALA A 102 11.74 0.79 12.75
N LEU A 103 11.42 0.21 11.59
CA LEU A 103 11.83 0.73 10.29
C LEU A 103 11.14 2.05 9.96
N LEU A 104 9.85 2.19 10.27
CA LEU A 104 9.12 3.44 10.05
C LEU A 104 9.46 4.53 11.08
N ASP A 105 10.28 4.24 12.09
CA ASP A 105 10.90 5.24 12.97
C ASP A 105 12.22 5.81 12.40
N ARG A 106 12.62 5.40 11.19
CA ARG A 106 13.87 5.81 10.53
C ARG A 106 13.57 6.32 9.12
N GLN A 107 14.35 7.29 8.66
CA GLN A 107 14.20 7.81 7.29
C GLN A 107 14.64 6.77 6.25
N GLN A 108 13.98 6.81 5.08
CA GLN A 108 14.41 6.10 3.87
C GLN A 108 14.46 4.56 3.98
N GLN A 109 13.61 3.96 4.81
CA GLN A 109 13.56 2.50 5.00
C GLN A 109 12.62 1.76 4.04
N VAL A 110 12.37 2.31 2.85
CA VAL A 110 11.37 1.78 1.88
C VAL A 110 11.68 0.34 1.46
N ASN A 111 12.93 0.06 1.08
CA ASN A 111 13.32 -1.26 0.59
C ASN A 111 13.44 -2.29 1.73
N GLN A 112 13.88 -1.84 2.91
CA GLN A 112 13.99 -2.67 4.11
C GLN A 112 12.61 -3.08 4.60
N ALA A 113 11.66 -2.16 4.70
CA ALA A 113 10.29 -2.46 5.11
C ALA A 113 9.59 -3.40 4.11
N ALA A 114 9.82 -3.20 2.81
CA ALA A 114 9.36 -4.14 1.78
C ALA A 114 9.95 -5.54 1.94
N ARG A 115 11.23 -5.66 2.32
CA ARG A 115 11.90 -6.95 2.54
C ARG A 115 11.30 -7.68 3.74
N VAL A 116 11.17 -7.01 4.89
CA VAL A 116 10.61 -7.62 6.11
C VAL A 116 9.18 -8.10 5.87
N LEU A 117 8.33 -7.27 5.23
CA LEU A 117 6.97 -7.67 4.90
C LEU A 117 6.94 -8.89 3.96
N ALA A 118 7.81 -8.92 2.96
CA ALA A 118 7.88 -10.04 2.03
C ALA A 118 8.36 -11.32 2.71
N ASP A 119 9.36 -11.23 3.59
CA ASP A 119 9.88 -12.37 4.35
C ASP A 119 8.83 -12.93 5.30
N TYR A 120 8.06 -12.07 5.96
CA TYR A 120 6.90 -12.46 6.75
C TYR A 120 5.87 -13.23 5.91
N ALA A 121 5.41 -12.63 4.80
CA ALA A 121 4.35 -13.20 3.98
C ALA A 121 4.78 -14.50 3.26
N TYR A 122 5.98 -14.52 2.67
CA TYR A 122 6.51 -15.72 2.00
C TYR A 122 6.97 -16.80 2.98
N GLY A 123 7.32 -16.43 4.22
CA GLY A 123 7.67 -17.35 5.29
C GLY A 123 6.47 -18.10 5.89
N GLY A 124 5.24 -17.76 5.48
CA GLY A 124 4.00 -18.38 5.96
C GLY A 124 3.36 -17.67 7.15
N GLY A 125 3.77 -16.43 7.46
CA GLY A 125 3.19 -15.63 8.52
C GLY A 125 1.72 -15.30 8.29
N ASP A 126 0.95 -15.15 9.37
CA ASP A 126 -0.48 -14.86 9.28
C ASP A 126 -0.76 -13.44 8.74
N HIS A 127 -1.51 -13.37 7.65
CA HIS A 127 -1.87 -12.09 7.05
C HIS A 127 -2.74 -11.21 7.96
N ALA A 128 -3.52 -11.77 8.89
CA ALA A 128 -4.39 -10.96 9.74
C ALA A 128 -3.59 -10.02 10.70
N PRO A 129 -2.61 -10.50 11.49
CA PRO A 129 -1.68 -9.66 12.23
C PRO A 129 -0.91 -8.67 11.35
N LEU A 130 -0.48 -9.08 10.15
CA LEU A 130 0.23 -8.19 9.22
C LEU A 130 -0.65 -7.02 8.75
N LEU A 131 -1.91 -7.29 8.37
CA LEU A 131 -2.87 -6.27 7.98
C LEU A 131 -3.18 -5.31 9.14
N ALA A 132 -3.37 -5.85 10.35
CA ALA A 132 -3.55 -5.04 11.55
C ALA A 132 -2.33 -4.15 11.82
N GLN A 133 -1.12 -4.67 11.63
CA GLN A 133 0.12 -3.92 11.79
C GLN A 133 0.25 -2.80 10.75
N LEU A 134 -0.09 -3.04 9.49
CA LEU A 134 -0.13 -1.99 8.45
C LEU A 134 -1.12 -0.88 8.79
N GLY A 135 -2.30 -1.25 9.30
CA GLY A 135 -3.29 -0.28 9.79
C GLY A 135 -2.77 0.53 10.98
N ALA A 136 -2.12 -0.12 11.94
CA ALA A 136 -1.51 0.56 13.09
C ALA A 136 -0.38 1.51 12.67
N LEU A 137 0.45 1.13 11.71
CA LEU A 137 1.49 2.00 11.14
C LEU A 137 0.86 3.22 10.47
N LEU A 138 -0.14 3.04 9.61
CA LEU A 138 -0.87 4.14 8.99
C LEU A 138 -1.43 5.12 10.02
N LEU A 139 -2.04 4.62 11.09
CA LEU A 139 -2.63 5.47 12.15
C LEU A 139 -1.58 6.16 13.03
N ARG A 140 -0.37 5.59 13.12
CA ARG A 140 0.73 6.14 13.92
C ARG A 140 1.39 7.33 13.23
N GLU A 141 1.53 7.27 11.91
CA GLU A 141 2.16 8.34 11.13
C GLU A 141 1.21 9.53 10.90
N ASP A 142 1.76 10.64 10.41
CA ASP A 142 0.96 11.81 10.00
C ASP A 142 0.19 11.49 8.71
N ARG A 143 -0.88 10.68 8.85
CA ARG A 143 -1.67 10.21 7.71
C ARG A 143 -2.31 11.39 6.99
N ASP A 144 -2.11 11.41 5.68
CA ASP A 144 -2.87 12.22 4.75
C ASP A 144 -3.90 11.34 4.02
N PHE A 145 -4.70 11.95 3.15
CA PHE A 145 -5.71 11.19 2.40
C PHE A 145 -5.07 10.20 1.42
N HIS A 146 -3.87 10.48 0.91
CA HIS A 146 -3.17 9.63 -0.05
C HIS A 146 -2.68 8.32 0.57
N THR A 147 -2.03 8.39 1.72
CA THR A 147 -1.59 7.22 2.51
C THR A 147 -2.76 6.33 2.90
N ILE A 148 -3.89 6.92 3.30
CA ILE A 148 -5.14 6.18 3.58
C ILE A 148 -5.63 5.45 2.31
N GLN A 149 -5.76 6.16 1.20
CA GLN A 149 -6.22 5.58 -0.06
C GLN A 149 -5.31 4.44 -0.55
N CYS A 150 -3.99 4.58 -0.42
CA CYS A 150 -3.04 3.55 -0.83
C CYS A 150 -3.21 2.26 -0.02
N VAL A 151 -3.23 2.39 1.30
CA VAL A 151 -3.31 1.24 2.21
C VAL A 151 -4.67 0.57 2.09
N GLU A 152 -5.77 1.33 2.05
CA GLU A 152 -7.11 0.79 1.87
C GLU A 152 -7.24 0.04 0.53
N ALA A 153 -6.77 0.64 -0.57
CA ALA A 153 -6.81 0.01 -1.88
C ALA A 153 -5.99 -1.30 -1.92
N ALA A 154 -4.81 -1.31 -1.29
CA ALA A 154 -3.97 -2.49 -1.20
C ALA A 154 -4.60 -3.61 -0.37
N MET A 155 -5.14 -3.29 0.82
CA MET A 155 -5.85 -4.26 1.66
C MET A 155 -7.08 -4.82 0.92
N ARG A 156 -7.81 -3.96 0.21
CA ARG A 156 -8.96 -4.39 -0.58
C ARG A 156 -8.57 -5.28 -1.75
N GLN A 157 -7.47 -4.99 -2.43
CA GLN A 157 -6.98 -5.88 -3.50
C GLN A 157 -6.41 -7.18 -2.92
N HIS A 158 -5.80 -7.18 -1.75
CA HIS A 158 -5.30 -8.38 -1.07
C HIS A 158 -6.43 -9.39 -0.84
N GLU A 159 -7.58 -8.94 -0.32
CA GLU A 159 -8.77 -9.79 -0.15
C GLU A 159 -9.28 -10.36 -1.49
N LEU A 160 -9.24 -9.56 -2.55
CA LEU A 160 -9.82 -9.94 -3.85
C LEU A 160 -8.89 -10.80 -4.70
N LEU A 161 -7.60 -10.76 -4.44
CA LEU A 161 -6.57 -11.57 -5.11
C LEU A 161 -6.37 -12.93 -4.42
N ASP A 162 -7.36 -13.39 -3.65
CA ASP A 162 -7.36 -14.70 -3.02
C ASP A 162 -7.06 -15.83 -4.02
N GLY A 163 -6.31 -16.83 -3.56
CA GLY A 163 -5.76 -17.88 -4.43
C GLY A 163 -4.54 -17.47 -5.25
N ASN A 164 -4.03 -16.24 -5.13
CA ASN A 164 -2.75 -15.80 -5.71
C ASN A 164 -1.84 -15.17 -4.65
N PRO A 165 -1.10 -15.98 -3.87
CA PRO A 165 -0.27 -15.50 -2.76
C PRO A 165 0.77 -14.46 -3.19
N VAL A 166 1.36 -14.60 -4.38
CA VAL A 166 2.33 -13.64 -4.91
C VAL A 166 1.68 -12.28 -5.17
N ALA A 167 0.50 -12.26 -5.79
CA ALA A 167 -0.22 -11.01 -6.03
C ALA A 167 -0.71 -10.35 -4.73
N GLN A 168 -1.18 -11.15 -3.77
CA GLN A 168 -1.54 -10.68 -2.42
C GLN A 168 -0.36 -10.03 -1.71
N THR A 169 0.82 -10.67 -1.71
CA THR A 169 2.02 -10.09 -1.12
C THR A 169 2.46 -8.82 -1.86
N ASN A 170 2.38 -8.80 -3.20
CA ASN A 170 2.79 -7.63 -3.98
C ASN A 170 1.99 -6.37 -3.68
N VAL A 171 0.67 -6.47 -3.46
CA VAL A 171 -0.14 -5.31 -3.09
C VAL A 171 0.16 -4.83 -1.68
N LEU A 172 0.48 -5.72 -0.75
CA LEU A 172 0.94 -5.35 0.60
C LEU A 172 2.35 -4.72 0.57
N ILE A 173 3.23 -5.20 -0.31
CA ILE A 173 4.54 -4.58 -0.59
C ILE A 173 4.34 -3.15 -1.12
N ALA A 174 3.37 -2.92 -2.01
CA ALA A 174 3.04 -1.56 -2.47
C ALA A 174 2.62 -0.66 -1.30
N ALA A 175 1.75 -1.14 -0.41
CA ALA A 175 1.29 -0.39 0.76
C ALA A 175 2.43 0.00 1.70
N ILE A 176 3.28 -0.96 2.12
CA ILE A 176 4.37 -0.67 3.06
C ILE A 176 5.44 0.23 2.43
N ARG A 177 5.71 0.09 1.12
CA ARG A 177 6.65 0.97 0.42
C ARG A 177 6.13 2.40 0.39
N TYR A 178 4.84 2.58 0.07
CA TYR A 178 4.22 3.89 0.07
C TYR A 178 4.26 4.50 1.47
N LEU A 179 3.83 3.76 2.51
CA LEU A 179 3.93 4.21 3.90
C LEU A 179 5.35 4.61 4.30
N ALA A 180 6.34 3.77 4.04
CA ALA A 180 7.73 4.05 4.41
C ALA A 180 8.34 5.23 3.63
N ALA A 181 7.84 5.52 2.42
CA ALA A 181 8.23 6.71 1.66
C ALA A 181 7.61 8.01 2.23
N HIS A 182 6.50 7.89 2.97
CA HIS A 182 5.69 9.00 3.48
C HIS A 182 5.64 9.07 5.01
N ALA A 183 6.43 8.26 5.72
CA ALA A 183 6.57 8.31 7.18
C ALA A 183 7.74 9.26 7.55
N PRO A 184 7.50 10.55 7.84
CA PRO A 184 8.53 11.42 8.36
C PRO A 184 8.89 10.99 9.78
N THR A 185 10.16 11.16 10.17
CA THR A 185 10.61 10.85 11.53
C THR A 185 9.96 11.75 12.60
N VAL A 186 9.39 12.89 12.20
CA VAL A 186 8.75 13.87 13.09
C VAL A 186 7.24 13.85 12.85
N ARG A 187 6.47 13.50 13.89
CA ARG A 187 5.01 13.28 13.86
C ARG A 187 4.26 14.40 14.59
N ALA A 188 3.58 15.28 13.87
CA ALA A 188 2.80 16.39 14.42
C ALA A 188 1.36 15.99 14.80
N GLN A 189 0.73 15.09 14.04
CA GLN A 189 -0.63 14.61 14.32
C GLN A 189 -0.68 13.80 15.62
N GLY A 190 0.34 12.97 15.89
CA GLY A 190 0.44 12.21 17.14
C GLY A 190 0.54 13.10 18.40
N GLN A 191 1.12 14.30 18.30
CA GLN A 191 1.05 15.28 19.38
C GLN A 191 -0.37 15.84 19.53
N THR A 192 -1.04 16.16 18.42
CA THR A 192 -2.41 16.69 18.41
C THR A 192 -3.40 15.73 19.09
N TYR A 193 -3.38 14.43 18.74
CA TYR A 193 -4.26 13.44 19.38
C TYR A 193 -3.94 13.22 20.85
N ARG A 194 -2.66 13.23 21.24
CA ARG A 194 -2.27 13.16 22.66
C ARG A 194 -2.79 14.36 23.44
N ILE A 195 -2.70 15.56 22.89
CA ILE A 195 -3.25 16.78 23.51
C ILE A 195 -4.77 16.66 23.65
N ALA A 196 -5.47 16.24 22.60
CA ALA A 196 -6.93 16.04 22.65
C ALA A 196 -7.34 14.99 23.70
N SER A 197 -6.62 13.87 23.79
CA SER A 197 -6.85 12.82 24.78
C SER A 197 -6.56 13.28 26.22
N ARG A 198 -5.48 14.06 26.44
CA ARG A 198 -5.14 14.64 27.74
C ARG A 198 -6.22 15.63 28.19
N LEU A 199 -6.66 16.52 27.29
CA LEU A 199 -7.76 17.45 27.54
C LEU A 199 -9.06 16.73 27.91
N HIS A 200 -9.41 15.67 27.17
CA HIS A 200 -10.60 14.86 27.47
C HIS A 200 -10.54 14.20 28.85
N ARG A 201 -9.33 13.82 29.31
CA ARG A 201 -9.09 13.21 30.63
C ARG A 201 -8.86 14.22 31.75
N GLY A 202 -8.90 15.53 31.47
CA GLY A 202 -8.64 16.59 32.45
C GLY A 202 -7.18 16.65 32.92
N GLU A 203 -6.25 16.12 32.13
CA GLU A 203 -4.82 16.12 32.44
C GLU A 203 -4.19 17.49 32.15
N GLU A 204 -3.28 17.94 33.00
CA GLU A 204 -2.51 19.16 32.73
C GLU A 204 -1.71 18.98 31.45
N LEU A 205 -1.68 20.00 30.58
CA LEU A 205 -0.98 19.97 29.30
C LEU A 205 0.49 20.39 29.41
N PHE A 206 0.83 21.13 30.47
CA PHE A 206 2.13 21.70 30.75
C PHE A 206 2.32 21.77 32.27
N GLU A 207 3.42 21.19 32.77
CA GLU A 207 3.91 21.41 34.13
C GLU A 207 5.04 22.43 34.02
N GLY A 208 4.92 23.53 34.77
CA GLY A 208 5.92 24.62 34.81
C GLY A 208 7.10 24.33 35.71
#